data_AF-A0A3D0QCH8-F1
#
_entry.id   AF-A0A3D0QCH8-F1
#
_cell.length_a   1.000
_cell.length_b   1.000
_cell.length_c   1.000
_cell.angle_alpha   90.00
_cell.angle_beta   90.00
_cell.angle_gamma   90.00
#
_symmetry.space_group_name_H-M   'P 1'
#
loop_
_entity.id
_entity.type
_entity.pdbx_description
1 polymer ?
#
loop_
_entity_poly.entity_id
_entity_poly.type
_entity_poly.pdbx_seq_one_letter_code
_entity_poly.pdbx_strand_id
1 'polypeptide(L)'
;MAVDECQGGVTAPLGFTAAGIYCGIRKVKKDIAMIFSEVPATVAGVFTLNKTQAAPVLVDKIQLGRSSTCSAVVVNSGNANACTGERGLNDAWEMVKTTARVLRVEEKQVMVSSTGVIGQYMPMEKVLPAIGELAKSLSRTGSRDAAEAIMTTDTFAKEAAVRFTLGSSVVTIGGIAKGSGMIAPNMATMLAFVTTDIVMPQNLL
;
A
#
# COMPACT_ATOMS: atom_id res chain seq x y z
N MET A 1 -7.70 -27.11 -10.80
CA MET A 1 -6.52 -26.25 -11.00
C MET A 1 -5.68 -26.38 -9.74
N ALA A 2 -4.43 -26.85 -9.86
CA ALA A 2 -3.52 -26.90 -8.71
C ALA A 2 -3.08 -25.47 -8.38
N VAL A 3 -3.03 -25.15 -7.09
CA VAL A 3 -2.53 -23.88 -6.57
C VAL A 3 -1.31 -24.22 -5.73
N ASP A 4 -0.15 -23.73 -6.14
CA ASP A 4 1.12 -23.97 -5.49
C ASP A 4 1.53 -22.76 -4.67
N GLU A 5 1.87 -22.95 -3.39
CA GLU A 5 2.47 -21.90 -2.59
C GLU A 5 3.86 -21.53 -3.14
N CYS A 6 4.17 -20.23 -3.18
CA CYS A 6 5.49 -19.75 -3.54
C CYS A 6 5.96 -18.66 -2.57
N GLN A 7 7.26 -18.38 -2.61
CA GLN A 7 7.86 -17.39 -1.71
C GLN A 7 7.59 -15.95 -2.17
N GLY A 8 7.52 -15.05 -1.20
CA GLY A 8 7.39 -13.61 -1.40
C GLY A 8 6.01 -13.09 -1.00
N GLY A 9 5.67 -11.93 -1.56
CA GLY A 9 4.41 -11.23 -1.33
C GLY A 9 4.11 -10.34 -2.52
N VAL A 10 4.01 -9.03 -2.32
CA VAL A 10 3.62 -8.07 -3.37
C VAL A 10 4.60 -7.95 -4.55
N THR A 11 5.79 -8.55 -4.47
CA THR A 11 6.77 -8.58 -5.57
C THR A 11 6.95 -9.97 -6.18
N ALA A 12 6.18 -10.97 -5.73
CA ALA A 12 6.19 -12.30 -6.32
C ALA A 12 5.66 -12.29 -7.76
N PRO A 13 4.57 -11.56 -8.09
CA PRO A 13 4.13 -11.42 -9.48
C PRO A 13 5.11 -10.59 -10.32
N LEU A 14 5.11 -10.84 -11.63
CA LEU A 14 5.89 -10.04 -12.57
C LEU A 14 5.38 -8.59 -12.65
N GLY A 15 6.29 -7.64 -12.85
CA GLY A 15 5.96 -6.22 -13.02
C GLY A 15 5.79 -5.42 -11.74
N PHE A 16 6.03 -6.02 -10.56
CA PHE A 16 5.92 -5.33 -9.28
C PHE A 16 7.25 -5.24 -8.54
N THR A 17 7.53 -4.04 -8.01
CA THR A 17 8.64 -3.77 -7.10
C THR A 17 8.11 -3.14 -5.82
N ALA A 18 8.85 -3.29 -4.73
CA ALA A 18 8.49 -2.68 -3.46
C ALA A 18 9.73 -2.22 -2.70
N ALA A 19 9.51 -1.36 -1.71
CA ALA A 19 10.52 -0.93 -0.76
C ALA A 19 9.87 -0.63 0.59
N GLY A 20 10.66 -0.74 1.66
CA GLY A 20 10.27 -0.29 2.99
C GLY A 20 11.47 0.24 3.75
N ILE A 21 11.36 1.44 4.30
CA ILE A 21 12.46 2.12 4.98
C ILE A 21 12.02 2.68 6.32
N TYR A 22 13.00 3.11 7.11
CA TYR A 22 12.80 3.90 8.31
C TYR A 22 12.96 5.39 7.98
N CYS A 23 11.93 6.19 8.20
CA CYS A 23 11.95 7.64 8.07
C CYS A 23 11.67 8.38 9.39
N GLY A 24 11.38 7.67 10.48
CA GLY A 24 11.27 8.26 11.82
C GLY A 24 9.89 8.79 12.18
N ILE A 25 8.82 8.24 11.58
CA ILE A 25 7.45 8.33 12.12
C ILE A 25 7.36 7.48 13.38
N ARG A 26 8.00 6.30 13.38
CA ARG A 26 8.23 5.44 14.53
C ARG A 26 9.61 5.70 15.12
N LYS A 27 9.93 5.08 16.25
CA LYS A 27 11.21 5.29 16.95
C LYS A 27 12.40 4.50 16.38
N VAL A 28 12.20 3.24 15.98
CA VAL A 28 13.32 2.29 15.72
C VAL A 28 13.04 1.24 14.64
N LYS A 29 11.87 1.26 13.99
CA LYS A 29 11.46 0.24 13.01
C LYS A 29 11.05 0.94 11.71
N LYS A 30 11.23 0.26 10.58
CA LYS A 30 10.69 0.70 9.28
C LYS A 30 9.23 1.12 9.44
N ASP A 31 8.87 2.21 8.77
CA ASP A 31 7.63 2.93 9.03
C ASP A 31 7.04 3.62 7.80
N ILE A 32 7.66 3.44 6.63
CA ILE A 32 7.08 3.83 5.35
C ILE A 32 7.47 2.83 4.26
N ALA A 33 6.50 2.49 3.41
CA ALA A 33 6.61 1.53 2.32
C ALA A 33 6.10 2.11 1.02
N MET A 34 6.57 1.56 -0.09
CA MET A 34 6.04 1.80 -1.44
C MET A 34 5.88 0.47 -2.15
N ILE A 35 4.73 0.27 -2.79
CA ILE A 35 4.48 -0.80 -3.76
C ILE A 35 4.31 -0.11 -5.10
N PHE A 36 5.03 -0.57 -6.12
CA PHE A 36 5.04 0.03 -7.45
C PHE A 36 4.82 -1.02 -8.53
N SER A 37 3.94 -0.70 -9.47
CA SER A 37 3.72 -1.47 -10.69
C SER A 37 4.45 -0.79 -11.85
N GLU A 38 5.32 -1.54 -12.54
CA GLU A 38 6.11 -1.07 -13.69
C GLU A 38 5.23 -0.59 -14.86
N VAL A 39 4.00 -1.12 -14.94
CA VAL A 39 2.94 -0.66 -15.83
C VAL A 39 1.68 -0.37 -15.02
N PRO A 40 0.84 0.63 -15.37
CA PRO A 40 -0.40 0.87 -14.64
C PRO A 40 -1.28 -0.38 -14.56
N ALA A 41 -1.58 -0.84 -13.35
CA ALA A 41 -2.33 -2.07 -13.09
C ALA A 41 -3.80 -1.75 -12.85
N THR A 42 -4.72 -2.58 -13.38
CA THR A 42 -6.15 -2.51 -13.02
C THR A 42 -6.29 -2.64 -11.50
N VAL A 43 -7.08 -1.76 -10.87
CA VAL A 43 -7.11 -1.66 -9.41
C VAL A 43 -8.53 -1.75 -8.86
N ALA A 44 -8.69 -2.47 -7.76
CA ALA A 44 -9.88 -2.45 -6.93
C ALA A 44 -9.48 -2.23 -5.47
N GLY A 45 -10.40 -1.65 -4.69
CA GLY A 45 -10.17 -1.38 -3.28
C GLY A 45 -11.46 -1.41 -2.50
N VAL A 46 -11.40 -2.04 -1.33
CA VAL A 46 -12.46 -2.03 -0.33
C VAL A 46 -11.96 -1.30 0.90
N PHE A 47 -12.84 -0.54 1.54
CA PHE A 47 -12.46 0.31 2.67
C PHE A 47 -13.38 0.08 3.85
N THR A 48 -12.90 0.46 5.03
CA THR A 48 -13.69 0.43 6.26
C THR A 48 -15.06 1.10 6.07
N LEU A 49 -16.10 0.50 6.64
CA LEU A 49 -17.44 1.07 6.73
C LEU A 49 -17.62 1.95 7.97
N ASN A 50 -16.57 2.13 8.77
CA ASN A 50 -16.62 3.04 9.92
C ASN A 50 -17.00 4.46 9.45
N LYS A 51 -17.86 5.13 10.22
CA LYS A 51 -18.27 6.52 9.96
C LYS A 51 -17.09 7.49 10.12
N THR A 52 -16.15 7.17 11.01
CA THR A 52 -14.94 7.95 11.23
C THR A 52 -13.82 7.40 10.35
N GLN A 53 -13.72 7.92 9.13
CA GLN A 53 -12.71 7.51 8.15
C GLN A 53 -11.47 8.38 8.24
N ALA A 54 -10.29 7.77 8.14
CA ALA A 54 -9.02 8.49 8.07
C ALA A 54 -8.92 9.27 6.75
N ALA A 55 -8.14 10.35 6.75
CA ALA A 55 -7.86 11.12 5.54
C ALA A 55 -7.42 10.27 4.33
N PRO A 56 -6.45 9.33 4.44
CA PRO A 56 -6.05 8.46 3.32
C PRO A 56 -7.19 7.63 2.74
N VAL A 57 -8.14 7.15 3.56
CA VAL A 57 -9.30 6.39 3.07
C VAL A 57 -10.19 7.26 2.19
N LEU A 58 -10.37 8.54 2.55
CA LEU A 58 -11.16 9.48 1.76
C LEU A 58 -10.46 9.80 0.43
N VAL A 59 -9.15 9.98 0.45
CA VAL A 59 -8.34 10.21 -0.76
C VAL A 59 -8.41 9.00 -1.69
N ASP A 60 -8.16 7.78 -1.20
CA ASP A 60 -8.14 6.58 -2.05
C ASP A 60 -9.50 6.26 -2.67
N LYS A 61 -10.61 6.53 -1.96
CA LYS A 61 -11.97 6.46 -2.54
C LYS A 61 -12.15 7.42 -3.72
N ILE A 62 -11.62 8.64 -3.63
CA ILE A 62 -11.65 9.60 -4.73
C ILE A 62 -10.78 9.11 -5.88
N GLN A 63 -9.58 8.59 -5.60
CA GLN A 63 -8.65 8.08 -6.62
C GLN A 63 -9.25 6.93 -7.42
N LEU A 64 -9.90 5.96 -6.76
CA LEU A 64 -10.62 4.88 -7.43
C LEU A 64 -11.79 5.37 -8.30
N GLY A 65 -12.42 6.49 -7.94
CA GLY A 65 -13.42 7.13 -8.79
C GLY A 65 -12.82 7.87 -10.01
N ARG A 66 -11.53 8.19 -9.99
CA ARG A 66 -10.84 8.95 -11.03
C ARG A 66 -10.03 8.08 -12.00
N SER A 67 -9.69 6.86 -11.63
CA SER A 67 -8.87 5.95 -12.43
C SER A 67 -9.24 4.50 -12.17
N SER A 68 -9.36 3.71 -13.25
CA SER A 68 -9.43 2.25 -13.17
C SER A 68 -8.05 1.58 -13.03
N THR A 69 -6.98 2.38 -13.00
CA THR A 69 -5.60 1.89 -12.88
C THR A 69 -4.84 2.56 -11.74
N CYS A 70 -3.92 1.82 -11.13
CA CYS A 70 -2.99 2.29 -10.11
C CYS A 70 -1.57 1.90 -10.49
N SER A 71 -0.63 2.80 -10.22
CA SER A 71 0.80 2.60 -10.47
C SER A 71 1.57 2.49 -9.16
N ALA A 72 1.11 3.15 -8.09
CA ALA A 72 1.82 3.13 -6.81
C ALA A 72 0.89 3.23 -5.60
N VAL A 73 1.28 2.55 -4.52
CA VAL A 73 0.69 2.71 -3.19
C VAL A 73 1.80 3.07 -2.21
N VAL A 74 1.66 4.21 -1.51
CA VAL A 74 2.55 4.59 -0.41
C VAL A 74 1.86 4.37 0.91
N VAL A 75 2.53 3.68 1.82
CA VAL A 75 1.94 3.25 3.08
C VAL A 75 2.84 3.65 4.24
N ASN A 76 2.32 4.38 5.21
CA ASN A 76 3.06 4.68 6.44
C ASN A 76 2.49 3.94 7.66
N SER A 77 3.34 3.63 8.63
CA SER A 77 2.96 3.12 9.95
C SER A 77 3.40 4.05 11.08
N GLY A 78 2.79 3.90 12.25
CA GLY A 78 3.03 4.75 13.43
C GLY A 78 2.08 5.94 13.55
N ASN A 79 1.53 6.44 12.44
CA ASN A 79 0.53 7.51 12.42
C ASN A 79 -0.61 7.13 11.46
N ALA A 80 -1.86 7.18 11.92
CA ALA A 80 -3.03 6.79 11.13
C ALA A 80 -3.58 7.90 10.21
N ASN A 81 -3.13 9.15 10.37
CA ASN A 81 -3.70 10.34 9.75
C ASN A 81 -5.25 10.34 9.82
N ALA A 82 -5.76 10.01 11.00
CA ALA A 82 -7.18 9.89 11.28
C ALA A 82 -7.59 10.96 12.29
N CYS A 83 -8.80 11.50 12.14
CA CYS A 83 -9.32 12.59 12.97
C CYS A 83 -8.43 13.85 12.95
N THR A 84 -7.83 14.15 11.80
CA THR A 84 -6.87 15.25 11.58
C THR A 84 -7.46 16.41 10.75
N GLY A 85 -8.74 16.33 10.38
CA GLY A 85 -9.45 17.39 9.66
C GLY A 85 -8.86 17.70 8.29
N GLU A 86 -9.04 18.95 7.84
CA GLU A 86 -8.58 19.43 6.54
C GLU A 86 -7.06 19.31 6.37
N ARG A 87 -6.28 19.57 7.43
CA ARG A 87 -4.82 19.40 7.40
C ARG A 87 -4.43 17.97 7.04
N GLY A 88 -5.04 16.97 7.68
CA GLY A 88 -4.76 15.57 7.37
C GLY A 88 -5.12 15.18 5.95
N LEU A 89 -6.20 15.75 5.41
CA LEU A 89 -6.59 15.55 4.01
C LEU A 89 -5.55 16.14 3.05
N ASN A 90 -5.07 17.35 3.33
CA ASN A 90 -4.01 17.99 2.55
C ASN A 90 -2.69 17.23 2.65
N ASP A 91 -2.32 16.72 3.82
CA ASP A 91 -1.13 15.89 4.02
C ASP A 91 -1.19 14.62 3.14
N ALA A 92 -2.35 13.95 3.09
CA ALA A 92 -2.55 12.76 2.25
C ALA A 92 -2.46 13.09 0.74
N TRP A 93 -3.05 14.20 0.30
CA TRP A 93 -2.90 14.67 -1.09
C TRP A 93 -1.47 15.06 -1.44
N GLU A 94 -0.71 15.61 -0.51
CA GLU A 94 0.69 15.96 -0.74
C GLU A 94 1.57 14.72 -0.88
N MET A 95 1.27 13.63 -0.14
CA MET A 95 1.88 12.31 -0.36
C MET A 95 1.58 11.79 -1.77
N VAL A 96 0.33 11.89 -2.24
CA VAL A 96 -0.07 11.52 -3.61
C VAL A 96 0.75 12.29 -4.65
N LYS A 97 0.73 13.63 -4.57
CA LYS A 97 1.43 14.52 -5.52
C LYS A 97 2.92 14.27 -5.55
N THR A 98 3.53 14.11 -4.38
CA THR A 98 4.98 13.88 -4.28
C THR A 98 5.35 12.53 -4.87
N THR A 99 4.58 11.48 -4.57
CA THR A 99 4.79 10.14 -5.14
C THR A 99 4.66 10.15 -6.66
N ALA A 100 3.59 10.76 -7.18
CA ALA A 100 3.34 10.87 -8.62
C ALA A 100 4.50 11.56 -9.34
N ARG A 101 4.97 12.68 -8.77
CA ARG A 101 6.11 13.45 -9.29
C ARG A 101 7.42 12.65 -9.30
N VAL A 102 7.77 11.95 -8.21
CA VAL A 102 9.05 11.22 -8.15
C VAL A 102 9.06 9.98 -9.04
N LEU A 103 7.91 9.33 -9.21
CA LEU A 103 7.75 8.16 -10.07
C LEU A 103 7.41 8.51 -11.53
N ARG A 104 7.11 9.79 -11.81
CA ARG A 104 6.66 10.28 -13.13
C ARG A 104 5.40 9.58 -13.64
N VAL A 105 4.44 9.36 -12.74
CA VAL A 105 3.12 8.78 -13.05
C VAL A 105 2.03 9.82 -12.83
N GLU A 106 0.82 9.54 -13.30
CA GLU A 106 -0.32 10.44 -13.05
C GLU A 106 -0.74 10.41 -11.58
N GLU A 107 -1.10 11.57 -11.01
CA GLU A 107 -1.59 11.66 -9.62
C GLU A 107 -2.76 10.72 -9.36
N LYS A 108 -3.67 10.56 -10.33
CA LYS A 108 -4.85 9.68 -10.21
C LYS A 108 -4.51 8.18 -10.10
N GLN A 109 -3.25 7.80 -10.36
CA GLN A 109 -2.75 6.43 -10.29
C GLN A 109 -1.93 6.19 -9.00
N VAL A 110 -2.02 7.08 -8.02
CA VAL A 110 -1.34 6.93 -6.73
C VAL A 110 -2.34 6.84 -5.60
N MET A 111 -2.18 5.82 -4.76
CA MET A 111 -2.95 5.63 -3.53
C MET A 111 -2.05 5.79 -2.31
N VAL A 112 -2.66 6.14 -1.18
CA VAL A 112 -1.98 6.39 0.09
C VAL A 112 -2.73 5.72 1.25
N SER A 113 -1.98 5.04 2.11
CA SER A 113 -2.55 4.38 3.28
C SER A 113 -1.75 4.69 4.54
N SER A 114 -2.43 4.79 5.68
CA SER A 114 -1.80 5.12 6.96
C SER A 114 -2.35 4.24 8.07
N THR A 115 -1.50 3.88 9.04
CA THR A 115 -1.91 3.10 10.20
C THR A 115 -1.09 3.47 11.44
N GLY A 116 -1.72 3.53 12.61
CA GLY A 116 -1.04 3.89 13.85
C GLY A 116 -1.90 4.75 14.75
N VAL A 117 -1.27 5.76 15.38
CA VAL A 117 -1.96 6.63 16.35
C VAL A 117 -2.96 7.56 15.64
N ILE A 118 -4.16 7.67 16.21
CA ILE A 118 -5.25 8.55 15.76
C ILE A 118 -5.09 9.93 16.40
N GLY A 119 -5.46 11.00 15.68
CA GLY A 119 -5.46 12.38 16.20
C GLY A 119 -4.11 13.09 16.17
N GLN A 120 -3.08 12.48 15.56
CA GLN A 120 -1.77 13.10 15.39
C GLN A 120 -1.56 13.52 13.93
N TYR A 121 -1.05 14.73 13.72
CA TYR A 121 -0.67 15.18 12.38
C TYR A 121 0.52 14.39 11.83
N MET A 122 0.52 14.16 10.52
CA MET A 122 1.61 13.47 9.85
C MET A 122 2.87 14.34 9.89
N PRO A 123 4.05 13.81 10.27
CA PRO A 123 5.32 14.53 10.19
C PRO A 123 5.79 14.62 8.73
N MET A 124 5.15 15.48 7.94
CA MET A 124 5.36 15.62 6.49
C MET A 124 6.80 15.98 6.12
N GLU A 125 7.51 16.68 6.99
CA GLU A 125 8.93 16.98 6.85
C GLU A 125 9.82 15.72 6.78
N LYS A 126 9.34 14.59 7.33
CA LYS A 126 10.01 13.28 7.24
C LYS A 126 9.46 12.45 6.08
N VAL A 127 8.14 12.49 5.87
CA VAL A 127 7.46 11.66 4.88
C VAL A 127 7.84 12.03 3.45
N LEU A 128 7.89 13.32 3.11
CA LEU A 128 8.12 13.75 1.73
C LEU A 128 9.52 13.40 1.21
N PRO A 129 10.61 13.63 1.95
CA PRO A 129 11.93 13.14 1.55
C PRO A 129 11.98 11.61 1.43
N ALA A 130 11.35 10.90 2.37
CA ALA A 130 11.34 9.44 2.40
C ALA A 130 10.61 8.82 1.19
N ILE A 131 9.58 9.48 0.64
CA ILE A 131 8.96 9.07 -0.63
C ILE A 131 9.98 9.08 -1.77
N GLY A 132 10.87 10.08 -1.82
CA GLY A 132 11.95 10.14 -2.80
C GLY A 132 13.01 9.05 -2.60
N GLU A 133 13.29 8.66 -1.36
CA GLU A 133 14.20 7.55 -1.03
C GLU A 133 13.60 6.18 -1.37
N LEU A 134 12.30 5.99 -1.08
CA LEU A 134 11.56 4.79 -1.46
C LEU A 134 11.60 4.56 -2.97
N ALA A 135 11.35 5.59 -3.78
CA ALA A 135 11.39 5.49 -5.23
C ALA A 135 12.75 5.00 -5.77
N LYS A 136 13.85 5.37 -5.11
CA LYS A 136 15.21 4.91 -5.46
C LYS A 136 15.52 3.49 -4.96
N SER A 137 14.76 3.01 -3.98
CA SER A 137 15.01 1.74 -3.27
C SER A 137 14.07 0.61 -3.74
N LEU A 138 13.18 0.88 -4.69
CA LEU A 138 12.26 -0.11 -5.27
C LEU A 138 13.04 -1.32 -5.81
N SER A 139 12.65 -2.51 -5.36
CA SER A 139 13.30 -3.76 -5.74
C SER A 139 12.30 -4.89 -5.91
N ARG A 140 12.63 -5.86 -6.77
CA ARG A 140 11.90 -7.14 -6.90
C ARG A 140 11.97 -8.00 -5.63
N THR A 141 12.94 -7.74 -4.75
CA THR A 141 13.08 -8.44 -3.45
C THR A 141 12.54 -7.65 -2.27
N GLY A 142 11.96 -6.46 -2.50
CA GLY A 142 11.56 -5.54 -1.42
C GLY A 142 10.22 -5.83 -0.74
N SER A 143 9.52 -6.92 -1.09
CA SER A 143 8.25 -7.30 -0.45
C SER A 143 8.38 -7.39 1.07
N ARG A 144 9.46 -8.02 1.55
CA ARG A 144 9.67 -8.20 2.99
C ARG A 144 9.83 -6.87 3.72
N ASP A 145 10.61 -5.96 3.13
CA ASP A 145 10.83 -4.63 3.70
C ASP A 145 9.53 -3.82 3.76
N ALA A 146 8.72 -3.88 2.70
CA ALA A 146 7.39 -3.26 2.68
C ALA A 146 6.46 -3.88 3.75
N ALA A 147 6.44 -5.21 3.87
CA ALA A 147 5.65 -5.91 4.88
C ALA A 147 6.03 -5.49 6.31
N GLU A 148 7.33 -5.33 6.59
CA GLU A 148 7.82 -4.86 7.89
C GLU A 148 7.49 -3.39 8.16
N ALA A 149 7.58 -2.55 7.12
CA ALA A 149 7.34 -1.12 7.22
C ALA A 149 5.88 -0.76 7.54
N ILE A 150 4.91 -1.58 7.12
CA ILE A 150 3.49 -1.36 7.41
C ILE A 150 3.06 -1.84 8.80
N MET A 151 3.89 -2.62 9.51
CA MET A 151 3.56 -3.18 10.83
C MET A 151 3.41 -2.09 11.92
N THR A 152 2.46 -2.28 12.84
CA THR A 152 2.35 -1.46 14.06
C THR A 152 2.71 -2.27 15.30
N THR A 153 1.70 -2.91 15.89
CA THR A 153 1.77 -3.79 17.06
C THR A 153 1.99 -5.25 16.68
N ASP A 154 2.09 -5.51 15.38
CA ASP A 154 2.39 -6.83 14.83
C ASP A 154 3.70 -7.38 15.39
N THR A 155 3.71 -8.66 15.74
CA THR A 155 4.90 -9.38 16.23
C THR A 155 5.73 -9.99 15.09
N PHE A 156 5.14 -10.16 13.91
CA PHE A 156 5.78 -10.66 12.69
C PHE A 156 5.14 -10.05 11.44
N ALA A 157 5.93 -9.92 10.37
CA ALA A 157 5.45 -9.47 9.05
C ALA A 157 4.66 -10.60 8.36
N LYS A 158 3.58 -10.24 7.67
CA LYS A 158 2.67 -11.19 7.01
C LYS A 158 2.77 -10.99 5.51
N GLU A 159 3.22 -12.03 4.82
CA GLU A 159 3.29 -12.10 3.36
C GLU A 159 2.92 -13.50 2.91
N ALA A 160 2.32 -13.61 1.73
CA ALA A 160 1.97 -14.87 1.10
C ALA A 160 1.95 -14.70 -0.42
N ALA A 161 2.31 -15.76 -1.14
CA ALA A 161 2.18 -15.81 -2.58
C ALA A 161 1.77 -17.21 -3.04
N VAL A 162 1.00 -17.26 -4.11
CA VAL A 162 0.53 -18.49 -4.75
C VAL A 162 0.67 -18.38 -6.26
N ARG A 163 0.83 -19.53 -6.91
CA ARG A 163 0.92 -19.65 -8.35
C ARG A 163 -0.02 -20.74 -8.84
N PHE A 164 -0.62 -20.52 -10.01
CA PHE A 164 -1.47 -21.50 -10.66
C PHE A 164 -1.48 -21.30 -12.16
N THR A 165 -1.91 -22.32 -12.90
CA THR A 165 -2.03 -22.25 -14.36
C THR A 165 -3.45 -21.87 -14.77
N LEU A 166 -3.59 -20.78 -15.52
CA LEU A 166 -4.84 -20.34 -16.14
C LEU A 166 -4.70 -20.41 -17.66
N GLY A 167 -5.35 -21.40 -18.29
CA GLY A 167 -5.14 -21.68 -19.71
C GLY A 167 -3.70 -22.12 -19.98
N SER A 168 -2.99 -21.40 -20.85
CA SER A 168 -1.57 -21.62 -21.13
C SER A 168 -0.63 -20.73 -20.31
N SER A 169 -1.16 -19.86 -19.45
CA SER A 169 -0.38 -18.88 -18.69
C SER A 169 -0.21 -19.32 -17.24
N VAL A 170 0.99 -19.10 -16.70
CA VAL A 170 1.26 -19.21 -15.27
C VAL A 170 0.96 -17.86 -14.64
N VAL A 171 0.06 -17.85 -13.66
CA VAL A 171 -0.37 -16.66 -12.91
C VAL A 171 0.19 -16.74 -11.50
N THR A 172 0.68 -15.61 -11.00
CA THR A 172 1.15 -15.44 -9.63
C THR A 172 0.30 -14.38 -8.94
N ILE A 173 -0.19 -14.69 -7.74
CA ILE A 173 -0.84 -13.73 -6.85
C ILE A 173 0.02 -13.62 -5.60
N GLY A 174 0.33 -12.41 -5.17
CA GLY A 174 1.14 -12.16 -3.99
C GLY A 174 0.62 -10.99 -3.18
N GLY A 175 0.75 -11.07 -1.86
CA GLY A 175 0.23 -10.04 -0.98
C GLY A 175 0.99 -9.89 0.33
N ILE A 176 0.79 -8.73 0.94
CA ILE A 176 1.25 -8.41 2.30
C ILE A 176 0.06 -7.87 3.10
N ALA A 177 0.07 -8.11 4.40
CA ALA A 177 -0.97 -7.59 5.28
C ALA A 177 -0.40 -7.18 6.64
N LYS A 178 -1.14 -6.33 7.35
CA LYS A 178 -0.87 -5.99 8.74
C LYS A 178 -2.16 -5.84 9.53
N GLY A 179 -2.05 -6.02 10.84
CA GLY A 179 -3.19 -6.04 11.74
C GLY A 179 -2.94 -7.01 12.88
N SER A 180 -3.18 -6.55 14.11
CA SER A 180 -3.00 -7.37 15.33
C SER A 180 -3.88 -6.88 16.48
N GLY A 181 -4.09 -5.57 16.60
CA GLY A 181 -5.09 -4.96 17.46
C GLY A 181 -6.11 -4.16 16.64
N MET A 182 -7.29 -3.89 17.23
CA MET A 182 -8.40 -3.18 16.58
C MET A 182 -8.88 -3.85 15.27
N ILE A 183 -8.77 -5.19 15.20
CA ILE A 183 -9.25 -6.01 14.09
C ILE A 183 -10.64 -6.54 14.42
N ALA A 184 -11.63 -6.06 13.67
CA ALA A 184 -12.98 -6.61 13.66
C ALA A 184 -13.37 -6.94 12.20
N PRO A 185 -14.20 -7.97 11.95
CA PRO A 185 -14.45 -8.54 10.62
C PRO A 185 -14.94 -7.57 9.54
N ASN A 186 -15.37 -6.37 9.92
CA ASN A 186 -15.85 -5.33 9.01
C ASN A 186 -14.73 -4.33 8.61
N MET A 187 -13.54 -4.86 8.28
CA MET A 187 -12.37 -4.09 7.82
C MET A 187 -11.97 -2.93 8.77
N ALA A 188 -11.86 -3.18 10.08
CA ALA A 188 -11.26 -2.21 10.99
C ALA A 188 -9.72 -2.39 11.03
N THR A 189 -8.98 -1.29 10.84
CA THR A 189 -7.50 -1.10 10.91
C THR A 189 -6.55 -2.10 10.24
N MET A 190 -7.07 -3.12 9.55
CA MET A 190 -6.31 -4.00 8.67
C MET A 190 -5.91 -3.25 7.41
N LEU A 191 -4.65 -3.37 7.01
CA LEU A 191 -4.22 -3.02 5.65
C LEU A 191 -3.77 -4.31 4.97
N ALA A 192 -4.23 -4.54 3.76
CA ALA A 192 -3.85 -5.67 2.93
C ALA A 192 -3.68 -5.19 1.50
N PHE A 193 -2.58 -5.60 0.87
CA PHE A 193 -2.24 -5.24 -0.50
C PHE A 193 -1.98 -6.52 -1.27
N VAL A 194 -2.66 -6.68 -2.41
CA VAL A 194 -2.55 -7.85 -3.27
C VAL A 194 -2.16 -7.38 -4.67
N THR A 195 -1.23 -8.10 -5.26
CA THR A 195 -0.69 -7.88 -6.61
C THR A 195 -0.83 -9.17 -7.40
N THR A 196 -0.92 -9.04 -8.72
CA THR A 196 -1.02 -10.18 -9.62
C THR A 196 -0.55 -9.82 -11.01
N ASP A 197 0.05 -10.77 -11.71
CA ASP A 197 0.50 -10.64 -13.10
C ASP A 197 -0.57 -11.12 -14.11
N ILE A 198 -1.78 -11.42 -13.62
CA ILE A 198 -2.94 -11.68 -14.46
C ILE A 198 -3.51 -10.38 -15.06
N VAL A 199 -3.78 -10.40 -16.36
CA VAL A 199 -4.48 -9.31 -17.03
C VAL A 199 -5.99 -9.55 -16.90
N MET A 200 -6.67 -8.69 -16.13
CA MET A 200 -8.12 -8.77 -15.95
C MET A 200 -8.80 -7.40 -16.14
N PRO A 201 -10.00 -7.36 -16.74
CA PRO A 201 -10.81 -6.17 -16.82
C PRO A 201 -11.39 -5.78 -15.45
N GLN A 202 -11.66 -4.47 -15.27
CA GLN A 202 -12.12 -3.90 -14.00
C GLN A 202 -13.37 -4.57 -13.42
N ASN A 203 -14.29 -5.05 -14.26
CA ASN A 203 -15.56 -5.64 -13.82
C ASN A 203 -15.42 -7.06 -13.24
N LEU A 204 -14.23 -7.65 -13.32
CA LEU A 204 -13.91 -8.95 -12.71
C LEU A 204 -13.08 -8.82 -11.41
N LEU A 205 -12.75 -7.58 -11.00
CA LEU A 205 -12.12 -7.26 -9.71
C LEU A 205 -13.18 -6.87 -8.67
#